data_AF-A0A8T4QKU3-F1
#
_entry.id   AF-A0A8T4QKU3-F1
#
_cell.length_a   1.000
_cell.length_b   1.000
_cell.length_c   1.000
_cell.angle_alpha   90.00
_cell.angle_beta   90.00
_cell.angle_gamma   90.00
#
_symmetry.space_group_name_H-M   'P 1'
#
loop_
_entity.id
_entity.type
_entity.pdbx_description
1 polymer ?
#
loop_
_entity_poly.entity_id
_entity_poly.type
_entity_poly.pdbx_seq_one_letter_code
_entity_poly.pdbx_strand_id
1 'polypeptide(L)'
;MDSVLSFLGTLEAGKASLMFLSDKYSNNSGVIKTNHKFVDKVRTALALISKIDNKDAIVRTRVVSGTLKKAMSKYIIMKKQEAEA
;
A
#
# COMPACT_ATOMS: atom_id res chain seq x y z
N MET A 1 3.01 -8.97 -7.05
CA MET A 1 1.55 -8.93 -6.72
C MET A 1 1.11 -10.20 -5.99
N ASP A 2 2.09 -11.05 -5.65
CA ASP A 2 1.93 -12.46 -5.29
C ASP A 2 1.54 -12.65 -3.84
N SER A 3 1.97 -11.75 -2.95
CA SER A 3 1.57 -11.79 -1.54
C SER A 3 0.05 -11.65 -1.36
N VAL A 4 -0.59 -10.74 -2.08
CA VAL A 4 -2.05 -10.55 -1.98
C VAL A 4 -2.82 -11.73 -2.56
N LEU A 5 -2.30 -12.32 -3.65
CA LEU A 5 -2.90 -13.50 -4.26
C LEU A 5 -2.76 -14.73 -3.38
N SER A 6 -1.61 -14.90 -2.72
CA SER A 6 -1.35 -16.00 -1.78
C SER A 6 -2.22 -15.89 -0.53
N PHE A 7 -2.40 -14.67 0.00
CA PHE A 7 -3.17 -14.45 1.22
C PHE A 7 -4.69 -14.44 1.00
N LEU A 8 -5.18 -13.81 -0.07
CA LEU A 8 -6.62 -13.67 -0.34
C LEU A 8 -7.17 -14.70 -1.31
N GLY A 9 -6.31 -15.39 -2.06
CA GLY A 9 -6.72 -16.19 -3.21
C GLY A 9 -7.16 -15.33 -4.40
N THR A 10 -7.41 -15.99 -5.52
CA THR A 10 -7.75 -15.35 -6.81
C THR A 10 -9.08 -14.58 -6.76
N LEU A 11 -10.11 -15.16 -6.15
CA LEU A 11 -11.45 -14.57 -6.12
C LEU A 11 -11.50 -13.28 -5.29
N GLU A 12 -10.97 -13.30 -4.07
CA GLU A 12 -10.99 -12.12 -3.19
C GLU A 12 -9.98 -11.07 -3.66
N ALA A 13 -8.83 -11.46 -4.23
CA ALA A 13 -7.91 -10.52 -4.87
C ALA A 13 -8.55 -9.79 -6.06
N GLY A 14 -9.35 -10.49 -6.87
CA GLY A 14 -10.14 -9.87 -7.95
C GLY A 14 -11.15 -8.84 -7.42
N LYS A 15 -11.88 -9.18 -6.35
CA LYS A 15 -12.85 -8.27 -5.68
C LYS A 15 -12.18 -7.07 -4.99
N ALA A 16 -10.93 -7.22 -4.57
CA ALA A 16 -10.16 -6.13 -3.97
C ALA A 16 -9.81 -5.03 -4.98
N SER A 17 -9.90 -5.30 -6.29
CA SER A 17 -9.70 -4.35 -7.39
C SER A 17 -8.44 -3.50 -7.19
N LEU A 18 -7.31 -4.19 -7.02
CA LEU A 18 -6.02 -3.58 -6.75
C LEU A 18 -5.48 -2.89 -7.99
N MET A 19 -5.11 -1.62 -7.85
CA MET A 19 -4.45 -0.86 -8.90
C MET A 19 -3.28 -0.10 -8.29
N PHE A 20 -2.09 -0.34 -8.82
CA PHE A 20 -0.89 0.41 -8.44
C PHE A 20 -0.76 1.66 -9.31
N LEU A 21 -0.65 2.83 -8.68
CA LEU A 21 -0.47 4.10 -9.38
C LEU A 21 1.03 4.35 -9.56
N SER A 22 1.57 3.83 -10.67
CA SER A 22 3.01 3.90 -10.98
C SER A 22 3.53 5.33 -11.12
N ASP A 23 2.70 6.26 -11.59
CA ASP A 23 3.02 7.70 -11.68
C ASP A 23 3.24 8.36 -10.31
N LYS A 24 2.81 7.70 -9.23
CA LYS A 24 2.98 8.16 -7.84
C LYS A 24 4.03 7.37 -7.06
N TYR A 25 4.78 6.49 -7.72
CA TYR A 25 5.87 5.78 -7.09
C TYR A 25 7.15 6.62 -7.08
N SER A 26 7.66 6.95 -5.89
CA SER A 26 8.94 7.64 -5.72
C SER A 26 9.55 7.29 -4.37
N ASN A 27 10.89 7.15 -4.30
CA ASN A 27 11.63 6.91 -3.05
C ASN A 27 11.06 5.75 -2.21
N ASN A 28 10.84 4.58 -2.83
CA ASN A 28 10.26 3.39 -2.19
C ASN A 28 8.88 3.62 -1.54
N SER A 29 8.16 4.64 -1.99
CA SER A 29 6.82 4.98 -1.54
C SER A 29 5.89 5.07 -2.75
N GLY A 30 4.71 4.48 -2.66
CA GLY A 30 3.74 4.47 -3.75
C GLY A 30 2.31 4.47 -3.24
N VAL A 31 1.37 4.58 -4.18
CA VAL A 31 -0.06 4.57 -3.88
C VAL A 31 -0.71 3.35 -4.53
N ILE A 32 -1.45 2.60 -3.72
CA ILE A 32 -2.29 1.49 -4.18
C ILE A 32 -3.74 1.89 -3.96
N LYS A 33 -4.53 1.82 -5.03
CA LYS A 33 -5.98 1.91 -4.97
C LYS A 33 -6.55 0.50 -4.74
N THR A 34 -7.53 0.42 -3.86
CA THR A 34 -8.28 -0.81 -3.59
C THR A 34 -9.73 -0.47 -3.28
N ASN A 35 -10.60 -1.49 -3.30
CA ASN A 35 -11.96 -1.39 -2.83
C ASN A 35 -12.00 -1.12 -1.31
N HIS A 36 -12.85 -0.18 -0.87
CA HIS A 36 -12.97 0.23 0.53
C HIS A 36 -13.25 -0.94 1.50
N LYS A 37 -13.96 -1.98 1.05
CA LYS A 37 -14.26 -3.17 1.88
C LYS A 37 -13.04 -4.08 2.12
N PHE A 38 -11.99 -3.94 1.31
CA PHE A 38 -10.83 -4.82 1.30
C PHE A 38 -9.56 -4.13 1.80
N VAL A 39 -9.65 -2.87 2.24
CA VAL A 39 -8.50 -2.07 2.69
C VAL A 39 -7.68 -2.79 3.77
N ASP A 40 -8.34 -3.34 4.79
CA ASP A 40 -7.62 -3.98 5.90
C ASP A 40 -7.03 -5.32 5.48
N LYS A 41 -7.75 -6.12 4.68
CA LYS A 41 -7.25 -7.36 4.08
C LYS A 41 -5.98 -7.12 3.26
N VAL A 42 -5.98 -6.09 2.43
CA VAL A 42 -4.84 -5.69 1.59
C VAL A 42 -3.70 -5.18 2.45
N ARG A 43 -3.98 -4.40 3.50
CA ARG A 43 -2.95 -3.92 4.44
C ARG A 43 -2.26 -5.09 5.13
N THR A 44 -3.01 -6.09 5.59
CA THR A 44 -2.46 -7.29 6.21
C THR A 44 -1.59 -8.07 5.22
N ALA A 45 -2.06 -8.28 3.99
CA ALA A 45 -1.25 -8.94 2.96
C ALA A 45 0.08 -8.20 2.70
N LEU A 46 0.04 -6.87 2.59
CA LEU A 46 1.24 -6.05 2.41
C LEU A 46 2.18 -6.14 3.62
N ALA A 47 1.65 -6.15 4.84
CA ALA A 47 2.45 -6.26 6.06
C ALA A 47 3.18 -7.62 6.19
N LEU A 48 2.67 -8.68 5.55
CA LEU A 48 3.31 -10.00 5.53
C LEU A 48 4.48 -10.10 4.54
N ILE A 49 4.73 -9.06 3.73
CA ILE A 49 5.88 -9.03 2.82
C ILE A 49 7.15 -8.81 3.64
N SER A 50 7.99 -9.83 3.71
CA SER A 50 9.31 -9.80 4.36
C SER A 50 10.47 -9.72 3.37
N LYS A 51 10.26 -10.10 2.11
CA LYS A 51 11.28 -10.09 1.06
C LYS A 51 10.72 -9.57 -0.26
N ILE A 52 11.52 -8.75 -0.93
CA ILE A 52 11.27 -8.27 -2.30
C ILE A 52 12.56 -8.47 -3.09
N ASP A 53 12.50 -9.16 -4.22
CA ASP A 53 13.65 -9.49 -5.07
C ASP A 53 14.84 -10.06 -4.27
N ASN A 54 14.53 -10.99 -3.35
CA ASN A 54 15.47 -11.68 -2.47
C ASN A 54 16.21 -10.77 -1.46
N LYS A 55 15.80 -9.51 -1.32
CA LYS A 55 16.27 -8.58 -0.29
C LYS A 55 15.24 -8.47 0.82
N ASP A 56 15.71 -8.41 2.06
CA ASP A 56 14.84 -8.16 3.20
C ASP A 56 14.21 -6.78 3.09
N ALA A 57 12.88 -6.74 3.19
CA ALA A 57 12.10 -5.52 3.02
C ALA A 57 10.94 -5.50 4.00
N ILE A 58 10.63 -4.33 4.54
CA ILE A 58 9.48 -4.11 5.41
C ILE A 58 8.54 -3.14 4.71
N VAL A 59 7.35 -3.62 4.35
CA VAL A 59 6.32 -2.79 3.73
C VAL A 59 5.45 -2.19 4.82
N ARG A 60 5.40 -0.85 4.89
CA ARG A 60 4.58 -0.12 5.85
C ARG A 60 3.53 0.71 5.14
N THR A 61 2.28 0.57 5.57
CA THR A 61 1.20 1.45 5.11
C THR A 61 1.21 2.73 5.94
N ARG A 62 1.53 3.87 5.31
CA ARG A 62 1.60 5.17 6.02
C ARG A 62 0.25 5.86 6.16
N VAL A 63 -0.53 5.90 5.08
CA VAL A 63 -1.79 6.65 5.02
C VAL A 63 -2.84 5.85 4.28
N VAL A 64 -4.07 5.90 4.78
CA VAL A 64 -5.27 5.39 4.10
C VAL A 64 -6.29 6.52 3.97
N SER A 65 -6.90 6.63 2.80
CA SER A 65 -7.93 7.64 2.50
C SER A 65 -8.82 7.19 1.35
N GLY A 66 -10.09 7.59 1.38
CA GLY A 66 -11.03 7.35 0.27
C GLY A 66 -10.78 8.24 -0.96
N THR A 67 -10.05 9.34 -0.81
CA THR A 67 -9.67 10.22 -1.92
C THR A 67 -8.16 10.39 -2.03
N LEU A 68 -7.67 10.41 -3.28
CA LEU A 68 -6.24 10.54 -3.59
C LEU A 68 -5.66 11.87 -3.09
N LYS A 69 -6.38 12.98 -3.28
CA LYS A 69 -5.95 14.32 -2.82
C LYS A 69 -5.66 14.32 -1.31
N LYS A 70 -6.58 13.78 -0.50
CA LYS A 70 -6.43 13.72 0.95
C LYS A 70 -5.32 12.74 1.38
N ALA A 71 -5.15 11.63 0.66
CA ALA A 71 -4.06 10.69 0.90
C ALA A 71 -2.69 11.37 0.75
N MET A 72 -2.51 12.09 -0.36
CA MET A 72 -1.27 12.80 -0.67
C MET A 72 -0.98 13.93 0.30
N SER A 73 -1.98 14.76 0.61
CA SER A 73 -1.80 15.84 1.59
C SER A 73 -1.36 15.29 2.96
N LYS A 74 -2.02 14.23 3.46
CA LYS A 74 -1.64 13.60 4.74
C LYS A 74 -0.24 12.98 4.68
N TYR A 75 0.11 12.33 3.57
CA TYR A 75 1.43 11.73 3.39
C TYR A 75 2.55 12.77 3.43
N ILE A 76 2.37 13.92 2.77
CA ILE A 76 3.33 15.03 2.78
C ILE A 76 3.49 15.59 4.20
N ILE A 77 2.39 15.78 4.94
CA ILE A 77 2.42 16.27 6.32
C ILE A 77 3.22 15.30 7.22
N MET A 78 2.94 13.99 7.14
CA MET A 78 3.67 12.99 7.92
C MET A 78 5.15 12.95 7.56
N LYS A 79 5.49 13.05 6.26
CA LYS A 79 6.89 13.05 5.81
C LYS A 79 7.67 14.27 6.33
N LYS A 80 7.01 15.43 6.47
CA LYS A 80 7.63 16.62 7.08
C LYS A 80 7.90 16.43 8.57
N GLN A 81 6.96 15.84 9.31
CA GLN A 81 7.13 15.53 10.73
C GLN A 81 8.28 14.56 10.99
N GLU A 82 8.49 13.57 10.12
CA GLU A 82 9.63 12.64 10.22
C GLU A 82 10.99 13.30 9.89
N ALA A 83 11.02 14.46 9.23
CA ALA A 83 12.25 15.17 8.89
C ALA A 83 12.65 16.25 9.92
N GLU A 84 11.72 16.64 10.79
CA GLU A 84 11.91 17.64 11.85
C GLU A 84 12.14 17.02 13.24
N ALA A 85 12.05 15.68 13.34
CA ALA A 85 12.29 14.89 14.55
C ALA A 85 13.63 14.15 14.47
#